data_AF-A0A7M1T153-F1
#
_entry.id   AF-A0A7M1T153-F1
#
_cell.length_a   1.000
_cell.length_b   1.000
_cell.length_c   1.000
_cell.angle_alpha   90.00
_cell.angle_beta   90.00
_cell.angle_gamma   90.00
#
_symmetry.space_group_name_H-M   'P 1'
#
loop_
_entity.id
_entity.type
_entity.pdbx_description
1 polymer ?
#
loop_
_entity_poly.entity_id
_entity_poly.type
_entity_poly.pdbx_seq_one_letter_code
_entity_poly.pdbx_strand_id
1 'polypeptide(L)'
;MRFHLSLLFIYLLVCDISAQTNRFIYNLSRQAGGATRDFKMVLDVNPDEVKFYDYRFIEIDSANKKNPDKEIRTTSFSQQF
;
A
#
# COMPACT_ATOMS: atom_id res chain seq x y z
N MET A 1 -6.73 19.02 -35.66
CA MET A 1 -5.56 18.66 -34.82
C MET A 1 -5.67 19.17 -33.38
N ARG A 2 -6.00 20.45 -33.14
CA ARG A 2 -6.12 21.02 -31.78
C ARG A 2 -7.24 20.42 -30.91
N PHE A 3 -8.41 20.13 -31.49
CA PHE A 3 -9.54 19.54 -30.76
C PHE A 3 -9.28 18.11 -30.26
N HIS A 4 -8.59 17.30 -31.06
CA HIS A 4 -8.18 15.94 -30.66
C HIS A 4 -7.14 15.96 -29.54
N LEU A 5 -6.24 16.94 -29.52
CA LEU A 5 -5.26 17.09 -28.44
C LEU A 5 -5.94 17.47 -27.12
N SER A 6 -6.97 18.32 -27.15
CA SER A 6 -7.77 18.65 -25.98
C SER A 6 -8.57 17.47 -25.45
N LEU A 7 -9.15 16.64 -26.33
CA LEU A 7 -9.85 15.41 -25.93
C LEU A 7 -8.89 14.38 -25.31
N LEU A 8 -7.68 14.23 -25.87
CA LEU A 8 -6.64 13.38 -25.31
C LEU A 8 -6.23 13.86 -23.90
N PHE A 9 -6.08 15.17 -23.72
CA PHE A 9 -5.71 15.76 -22.43
C PHE A 9 -6.79 15.53 -21.37
N ILE A 10 -8.08 15.66 -21.73
CA ILE A 10 -9.20 15.37 -20.83
C ILE A 10 -9.25 13.87 -20.49
N TYR A 11 -9.01 13.00 -21.47
CA TYR A 11 -8.97 11.55 -21.23
C TYR A 11 -7.87 11.15 -20.23
N LEU A 12 -6.68 11.72 -20.37
CA LEU A 12 -5.56 11.45 -19.44
C LEU A 12 -5.90 11.90 -18.01
N LEU A 13 -6.51 13.07 -17.84
CA LEU A 13 -6.89 13.59 -16.52
C LEU A 13 -7.91 12.71 -15.79
N VAL A 14 -8.81 12.02 -16.51
CA VAL A 14 -9.82 11.15 -15.88
C VAL A 14 -9.22 9.81 -15.46
N CYS A 15 -8.27 9.25 -16.23
CA CYS A 15 -7.59 8.00 -15.89
C CYS A 15 -6.79 8.10 -14.59
N ASP A 16 -6.14 9.24 -14.33
CA ASP A 16 -5.28 9.43 -13.15
C ASP A 16 -6.07 9.38 -11.82
N ILE A 17 -7.35 9.79 -11.82
CA ILE A 17 -8.19 9.78 -10.60
C ILE A 17 -8.57 8.36 -10.21
N SER A 18 -8.69 7.46 -11.19
CA SER A 18 -9.11 6.07 -11.00
C SER A 18 -7.97 5.09 -10.69
N ALA A 19 -6.71 5.52 -10.70
CA ALA A 19 -5.56 4.60 -10.51
C ALA A 19 -4.76 4.89 -9.23
N GLN A 20 -5.17 5.87 -8.43
CA GLN A 20 -4.41 6.28 -7.24
C GLN A 20 -4.72 5.40 -6.03
N THR A 21 -3.70 4.71 -5.51
CA THR A 21 -3.74 4.09 -4.18
C THR A 21 -3.68 5.15 -3.10
N ASN A 22 -4.68 5.18 -2.21
CA ASN A 22 -4.64 5.98 -1.00
C ASN A 22 -4.06 5.15 0.15
N ARG A 23 -2.85 5.50 0.61
CA ARG A 23 -2.11 4.76 1.64
C ARG A 23 -2.11 5.50 2.98
N PHE A 24 -2.57 4.82 4.02
CA PHE A 24 -2.52 5.29 5.40
C PHE A 24 -1.60 4.39 6.23
N ILE A 25 -0.73 5.00 7.03
CA ILE A 25 0.17 4.29 7.96
C ILE A 25 -0.28 4.62 9.38
N TYR A 26 -0.60 3.60 10.17
CA TYR A 26 -1.05 3.75 11.55
C TYR A 26 -0.27 2.85 12.49
N ASN A 27 -0.27 3.23 13.76
CA ASN A 27 0.24 2.41 14.84
C ASN A 27 -0.95 1.78 15.57
N LEU A 28 -1.04 0.45 15.54
CA LEU A 28 -2.05 -0.32 16.24
C LEU A 28 -1.47 -0.81 17.57
N SER A 29 -1.95 -0.28 18.68
CA SER A 29 -1.57 -0.73 20.02
C SER A 29 -2.56 -1.76 20.54
N ARG A 30 -2.10 -2.99 20.79
CA ARG A 30 -2.90 -4.06 21.40
C ARG A 30 -2.37 -4.41 22.78
N GLN A 31 -3.24 -4.36 23.78
CA GLN A 31 -2.94 -4.92 25.09
C GLN A 31 -3.25 -6.41 25.11
N ALA A 32 -2.28 -7.24 25.48
CA ALA A 32 -2.47 -8.68 25.65
C ALA A 32 -1.61 -9.17 26.82
N GLY A 33 -2.24 -9.80 27.82
CA GLY A 33 -1.55 -10.37 28.98
C GLY A 33 -0.78 -9.35 29.84
N GLY A 34 -1.25 -8.11 29.91
CA GLY A 34 -0.60 -7.04 30.69
C GLY A 34 0.57 -6.33 29.99
N ALA A 35 0.89 -6.70 28.74
CA ALA A 35 1.85 -5.98 27.91
C ALA A 35 1.14 -5.29 26.74
N THR A 36 1.55 -4.06 26.43
CA THR A 36 1.16 -3.36 25.20
C THR A 36 2.12 -3.76 24.09
N ARG A 37 1.57 -4.24 22.97
CA ARG A 37 2.32 -4.48 21.73
C ARG A 37 1.84 -3.50 20.68
N ASP A 38 2.79 -2.78 20.08
CA ASP A 38 2.53 -1.85 19.00
C ASP A 38 2.87 -2.49 17.66
N PHE A 39 1.97 -2.36 16.70
CA PHE A 39 2.12 -2.85 15.34
C PHE A 39 2.04 -1.66 14.39
N LYS A 40 3.08 -1.44 13.59
CA LYS A 40 3.00 -0.48 12.49
C LYS A 40 2.34 -1.16 11.30
N MET A 41 1.25 -0.58 10.85
CA MET A 41 0.34 -1.19 9.91
C MET A 41 0.02 -0.22 8.76
N VAL A 42 -0.42 -0.78 7.64
CA VAL A 42 -0.72 -0.07 6.40
C VAL A 42 -2.14 -0.38 5.98
N LEU A 43 -2.88 0.65 5.55
CA LEU A 43 -4.19 0.54 4.93
C LEU A 43 -4.08 1.18 3.56
N ASP A 44 -4.12 0.36 2.52
CA ASP A 44 -4.18 0.80 1.14
C ASP A 44 -5.61 0.70 0.64
N VAL A 45 -6.18 1.82 0.25
CA VAL A 45 -7.50 1.92 -0.37
C VAL A 45 -7.28 2.16 -1.86
N ASN A 46 -7.53 1.13 -2.66
CA ASN A 46 -7.57 1.17 -4.12
C ASN A 46 -9.03 1.19 -4.59
N PRO A 47 -9.32 1.60 -5.83
CA PRO A 47 -10.66 1.53 -6.39
C PRO A 47 -11.27 0.12 -6.33
N ASP A 48 -10.45 -0.91 -6.59
CA ASP A 48 -10.93 -2.29 -6.72
C ASP A 48 -10.81 -3.09 -5.42
N GLU A 49 -9.91 -2.69 -4.51
CA GLU A 49 -9.60 -3.45 -3.32
C GLU A 49 -9.03 -2.60 -2.18
N VAL A 50 -9.33 -3.03 -0.95
CA VAL A 50 -8.75 -2.47 0.28
C VAL A 50 -7.83 -3.52 0.90
N LYS A 51 -6.58 -3.13 1.19
CA LYS A 51 -5.57 -4.01 1.81
C LYS A 51 -5.16 -3.48 3.17
N PHE A 52 -5.12 -4.37 4.16
CA PHE A 52 -4.66 -4.10 5.52
C PHE A 52 -3.55 -5.08 5.89
N TYR A 53 -2.34 -4.57 6.14
CA TYR A 53 -1.15 -5.42 6.32
C TYR A 53 -0.05 -4.75 7.14
N ASP A 54 0.91 -5.54 7.64
CA ASP A 54 2.05 -5.04 8.40
C ASP A 54 2.98 -4.16 7.55
N TYR A 55 3.47 -3.05 8.11
CA TYR A 55 4.38 -2.13 7.41
C TYR A 55 5.66 -2.82 6.91
N ARG A 56 6.08 -3.90 7.56
CA ARG A 56 7.23 -4.72 7.17
C ARG A 56 7.15 -5.23 5.73
N PHE A 57 5.96 -5.45 5.18
CA PHE A 57 5.82 -5.83 3.76
C PHE A 57 6.31 -4.72 2.81
N ILE A 58 6.10 -3.44 3.14
CA ILE A 58 6.63 -2.32 2.34
C ILE A 58 8.16 -2.32 2.39
N GLU A 59 8.72 -2.53 3.58
CA GLU A 59 10.18 -2.53 3.78
C GLU A 59 10.84 -3.65 2.96
N ILE A 60 10.25 -4.85 2.98
CA ILE A 60 10.74 -5.99 2.22
C ILE A 60 10.58 -5.79 0.71
N ASP A 61 9.44 -5.29 0.23
CA ASP A 61 9.24 -4.97 -1.19
C ASP A 61 10.29 -3.96 -1.69
N SER A 62 10.54 -2.91 -0.91
CA SER A 62 11.58 -1.91 -1.20
C SER A 62 12.98 -2.53 -1.23
N ALA A 63 13.30 -3.41 -0.27
CA ALA A 63 14.59 -4.08 -0.19
C ALA A 63 14.82 -5.06 -1.36
N ASN A 64 13.79 -5.81 -1.77
CA ASN A 64 13.82 -6.75 -2.89
C ASN A 64 13.98 -6.00 -4.22
N LYS A 65 13.29 -4.85 -4.41
CA LYS A 65 13.50 -3.98 -5.59
C LYS A 65 14.94 -3.49 -5.70
N LYS A 66 15.60 -3.23 -4.57
CA LYS A 66 17.01 -2.80 -4.54
C LYS A 66 18.00 -3.96 -4.72
N ASN A 67 17.62 -5.19 -4.37
CA ASN A 67 18.49 -6.36 -4.40
C ASN A 67 17.77 -7.54 -5.07
N PRO A 68 17.66 -7.54 -6.42
CA PRO A 68 16.86 -8.54 -7.14
C PRO A 68 17.36 -9.98 -6.93
N ASP A 69 18.64 -10.17 -6.59
CA ASP A 69 19.24 -11.49 -6.34
C ASP A 69 18.93 -12.04 -4.93
N LYS A 70 18.26 -11.26 -4.07
CA LYS A 70 17.82 -11.67 -2.73
C LYS A 70 16.31 -11.61 -2.65
N GLU A 71 15.66 -12.77 -2.66
CA GLU A 71 14.24 -12.88 -2.37
C GLU A 71 14.02 -12.99 -0.84
N ILE A 72 13.86 -11.84 -0.19
CA ILE A 72 13.51 -11.81 1.24
C ILE A 72 11.99 -11.99 1.34
N ARG A 73 11.55 -12.98 2.14
CA ARG A 73 10.14 -13.27 2.40
C ARG A 73 9.78 -12.85 3.84
N THR A 74 8.56 -12.39 4.04
CA THR A 74 8.05 -12.04 5.37
C THR A 74 6.60 -12.47 5.52
N THR A 75 6.19 -12.72 6.77
CA THR A 75 4.84 -13.12 7.13
C THR A 75 4.21 -12.04 7.99
N SER A 76 2.89 -11.92 7.89
CA SER A 76 2.10 -10.99 8.70
C SER A 76 2.17 -11.39 10.19
N PHE A 77 2.45 -10.44 11.07
CA PHE A 77 2.31 -10.60 12.52
C PHE A 77 0.88 -10.33 12.97
N SER A 78 0.18 -9.46 12.23
CA SER A 78 -1.27 -9.36 12.33
C SER A 78 -1.89 -10.62 11.70
N GLN A 79 -2.53 -11.46 12.50
CA GLN A 79 -3.39 -12.51 11.95
C GLN A 79 -4.48 -11.78 11.14
N GLN A 80 -4.43 -11.92 9.81
CA GLN A 80 -5.49 -11.41 8.95
C GLN A 80 -6.75 -12.19 9.31
N PHE A 81 -7.77 -11.49 9.82
CA PHE A 81 -9.11 -12.04 10.00
C PHE A 81 -9.87 -12.01 8.67
#